data_AF-A0A9E6PHT0-F1
#
_entry.id   AF-A0A9E6PHT0-F1
#
_cell.length_a   1.000
_cell.length_b   1.000
_cell.length_c   1.000
_cell.angle_alpha   90.00
_cell.angle_beta   90.00
_cell.angle_gamma   90.00
#
_symmetry.space_group_name_H-M   'P 1'
#
loop_
_entity.id
_entity.type
_entity.pdbx_description
1 polymer ?
#
loop_
_entity_poly.entity_id
_entity_poly.type
_entity_poly.pdbx_seq_one_letter_code
_entity_poly.pdbx_strand_id
1 'polypeptide(L)'
;MKNFWADTFALNTFCYFISIPIELGFAQMSFTTHLMARFIGLFIITGTARPFGIWRDFVFRRMKLSASDTGLKPYIVDTLAYLSFELPLYMINMSISGASLVQALKAALIFCVIAGVVGRPYGLYRAYIRRKLFNLD
;
A
#
# COMPACT_ATOMS: atom_id res chain seq x y z
N MET A 1 -9.61 -12.77 13.22
CA MET A 1 -9.11 -11.52 13.86
C MET A 1 -7.60 -11.30 13.70
N LYS A 2 -6.71 -12.27 13.99
CA LYS A 2 -5.24 -12.09 13.84
C LYS A 2 -4.81 -11.55 12.47
N ASN A 3 -5.35 -12.10 11.38
CA ASN A 3 -5.07 -11.64 10.01
C ASN A 3 -5.42 -10.15 9.78
N PHE A 4 -6.51 -9.66 10.36
CA PHE A 4 -6.91 -8.26 10.25
C PHE A 4 -5.87 -7.37 10.93
N TRP A 5 -5.55 -7.65 12.20
CA TRP A 5 -4.56 -6.87 12.95
C TRP A 5 -3.16 -6.93 12.33
N ALA A 6 -2.75 -8.08 11.81
CA ALA A 6 -1.46 -8.22 11.13
C ALA A 6 -1.37 -7.36 9.87
N ASP A 7 -2.42 -7.37 9.04
CA ASP A 7 -2.45 -6.59 7.80
C ASP A 7 -2.58 -5.08 8.10
N THR A 8 -3.42 -4.69 9.06
CA THR A 8 -3.58 -3.30 9.51
C THR A 8 -2.30 -2.75 10.11
N PHE A 9 -1.64 -3.51 10.99
CA PHE A 9 -0.37 -3.10 11.59
C PHE A 9 0.73 -2.97 10.52
N ALA A 10 0.83 -3.96 9.61
CA ALA A 10 1.81 -3.93 8.53
C ALA A 10 1.59 -2.71 7.61
N LEU A 11 0.37 -2.47 7.14
CA LEU A 11 0.14 -1.36 6.20
C LEU A 11 0.33 0.00 6.86
N ASN A 12 -0.19 0.20 8.09
CA ASN A 12 -0.03 1.48 8.79
C ASN A 12 1.42 1.81 9.08
N THR A 13 2.18 0.85 9.63
CA THR A 13 3.60 1.09 9.96
C THR A 13 4.43 1.31 8.70
N PHE A 14 4.19 0.54 7.64
CA PHE A 14 4.87 0.74 6.37
C PHE A 14 4.61 2.13 5.78
N CYS A 15 3.33 2.51 5.67
CA CYS A 15 2.94 3.82 5.14
C CYS A 15 3.43 4.98 6.01
N TYR A 16 3.50 4.80 7.33
CA TYR A 16 4.04 5.80 8.24
C TYR A 16 5.54 6.04 7.97
N PHE A 17 6.35 4.99 7.89
CA PHE A 17 7.79 5.14 7.64
C PHE A 17 8.09 5.69 6.24
N ILE A 18 7.35 5.25 5.22
CA ILE A 18 7.51 5.77 3.85
C ILE A 18 7.11 7.24 3.76
N SER A 19 6.15 7.69 4.56
CA SER A 19 5.69 9.08 4.46
C SER A 19 6.60 10.07 5.15
N ILE A 20 7.46 9.68 6.10
CA ILE A 20 8.40 10.60 6.75
C ILE A 20 9.27 11.35 5.72
N PRO A 21 10.05 10.69 4.83
CA PRO A 21 10.86 11.40 3.85
C PRO A 21 10.02 12.14 2.80
N ILE A 22 8.80 11.68 2.51
CA ILE A 22 7.90 12.32 1.54
C ILE A 22 7.32 13.62 2.12
N GLU A 23 6.78 13.56 3.33
CA GLU A 23 5.99 14.62 3.93
C GLU A 23 6.87 15.67 4.62
N LEU A 24 7.79 15.23 5.47
CA LEU A 24 8.70 16.15 6.18
C LEU A 24 9.90 16.54 5.31
N GLY A 25 10.36 15.62 4.45
CA GLY A 25 11.48 15.86 3.53
C GLY A 25 11.05 16.59 2.26
N PHE A 26 10.40 15.91 1.31
CA PHE A 26 10.11 16.50 0.00
C PHE A 26 9.00 17.56 0.03
N ALA A 27 7.90 17.31 0.75
CA ALA A 27 6.77 18.23 0.82
C ALA A 27 6.94 19.33 1.89
N GLN A 28 7.99 19.25 2.72
CA GLN A 28 8.33 20.24 3.76
C GLN A 28 7.13 20.58 4.68
N MET A 29 6.30 19.59 5.01
CA MET A 29 5.16 19.74 5.92
C MET A 29 5.63 19.99 7.35
N SER A 30 4.88 20.77 8.13
CA SER A 30 5.13 20.88 9.57
C SER A 30 4.91 19.54 10.29
N PHE A 31 5.58 19.33 11.43
CA PHE A 31 5.41 18.12 12.21
C PHE A 31 3.94 17.89 12.64
N THR A 32 3.24 18.96 13.02
CA THR A 32 1.80 18.89 13.36
C THR A 32 0.95 18.45 12.16
N THR A 33 1.21 19.01 10.98
CA THR A 33 0.48 18.64 9.76
C THR A 33 0.73 17.19 9.38
N HIS A 34 1.97 16.70 9.50
CA HIS A 34 2.31 15.30 9.30
C HIS A 34 1.54 14.39 10.26
N LEU A 35 1.55 14.67 11.57
CA LEU A 35 0.83 13.89 12.56
C LEU A 35 -0.68 13.84 12.28
N MET A 36 -1.28 14.97 11.90
CA MET A 36 -2.71 15.01 11.54
C MET A 36 -3.02 14.19 10.29
N ALA A 37 -2.17 14.28 9.26
CA ALA A 37 -2.31 13.46 8.06
C ALA A 37 -2.19 11.96 8.36
N ARG A 38 -1.27 11.56 9.26
CA ARG A 38 -1.12 10.17 9.70
C ARG A 38 -2.29 9.70 10.56
N PHE A 39 -2.82 10.56 11.42
CA PHE A 39 -3.98 10.24 12.24
C PHE A 39 -5.22 9.98 11.37
N ILE A 40 -5.49 10.81 10.36
CA ILE A 40 -6.58 10.57 9.40
C ILE A 40 -6.30 9.30 8.58
N GLY A 41 -5.07 9.16 8.08
CA GLY A 41 -4.63 8.01 7.31
C GLY A 41 -4.81 6.70 8.06
N LEU A 42 -4.60 6.67 9.38
CA LEU A 42 -4.78 5.49 10.23
C LEU A 42 -6.17 4.86 10.07
N PHE A 43 -7.24 5.67 10.05
CA PHE A 43 -8.60 5.17 9.91
C PHE A 43 -8.87 4.62 8.51
N ILE A 44 -8.43 5.35 7.48
CA ILE A 44 -8.60 4.94 6.08
C ILE A 44 -7.87 3.63 5.84
N ILE A 45 -6.59 3.56 6.23
CA ILE A 45 -5.74 2.38 6.06
C ILE A 45 -6.31 1.19 6.84
N THR A 46 -6.83 1.41 8.05
CA THR A 46 -7.46 0.33 8.83
C THR A 46 -8.65 -0.29 8.11
N GLY A 47 -9.41 0.51 7.35
CA GLY A 47 -10.52 0.02 6.53
C GLY A 47 -10.06 -0.79 5.30
N THR A 48 -8.95 -0.43 4.68
CA THR A 48 -8.50 -1.03 3.40
C THR A 48 -7.45 -2.12 3.55
N ALA A 49 -6.71 -2.16 4.66
CA ALA A 49 -5.56 -3.05 4.83
C ALA A 49 -5.89 -4.55 4.67
N ARG A 50 -6.96 -5.01 5.33
CA ARG A 50 -7.34 -6.43 5.24
C ARG A 50 -7.97 -6.78 3.88
N PRO A 51 -8.89 -5.98 3.31
CA PRO A 51 -9.34 -6.17 1.94
C PRO A 51 -8.17 -6.30 0.94
N PHE A 52 -7.18 -5.40 1.02
CA PHE A 52 -5.98 -5.48 0.20
C PHE A 52 -5.21 -6.78 0.44
N GLY A 53 -4.97 -7.15 1.71
CA GLY A 53 -4.27 -8.38 2.07
C GLY A 53 -4.94 -9.63 1.49
N ILE A 54 -6.27 -9.72 1.55
CA ILE A 54 -7.04 -10.83 0.95
C ILE A 54 -6.85 -10.87 -0.57
N TRP A 55 -6.95 -9.71 -1.23
CA TRP A 55 -6.76 -9.60 -2.68
C TRP A 55 -5.37 -10.04 -3.11
N ARG A 56 -4.33 -9.52 -2.45
CA ARG A 56 -2.94 -9.90 -2.70
C ARG A 56 -2.73 -11.41 -2.52
N ASP A 57 -3.22 -11.98 -1.42
CA ASP A 57 -3.07 -13.41 -1.14
C ASP A 57 -3.78 -14.26 -2.22
N PHE A 58 -4.94 -13.80 -2.72
CA PHE A 58 -5.63 -14.44 -3.86
C PHE A 58 -4.79 -14.39 -5.15
N VAL A 59 -4.24 -13.23 -5.50
CA VAL A 59 -3.39 -13.07 -6.70
C VAL A 59 -2.14 -13.96 -6.61
N PHE A 60 -1.47 -13.99 -5.45
CA PHE A 60 -0.29 -14.84 -5.25
C PHE A 60 -0.61 -16.32 -5.43
N ARG A 61 -1.72 -16.81 -4.84
CA ARG A 61 -2.17 -18.19 -5.03
C ARG A 61 -2.47 -18.49 -6.50
N ARG A 62 -3.15 -17.58 -7.21
CA ARG A 62 -3.44 -17.73 -8.65
C ARG A 62 -2.18 -17.82 -9.51
N MET A 63 -1.14 -17.08 -9.14
CA MET A 63 0.15 -17.06 -9.87
C MET A 63 1.11 -18.17 -9.43
N LYS A 64 0.67 -19.06 -8.51
CA LYS A 64 1.46 -20.12 -7.87
C LYS A 64 2.75 -19.56 -7.26
N LEU A 65 2.62 -18.46 -6.52
CA LEU A 65 3.70 -17.78 -5.83
C LEU A 65 3.55 -17.89 -4.32
N SER A 66 4.68 -18.00 -3.64
CA SER A 66 4.84 -17.88 -2.19
C SER A 66 5.40 -16.51 -1.81
N ALA A 67 5.16 -16.09 -0.57
CA ALA A 67 5.81 -14.92 0.01
C ALA A 67 7.35 -15.04 0.06
N SER A 68 7.89 -16.26 0.04
CA SER A 68 9.34 -16.54 0.04
C SER A 68 9.99 -16.46 -1.34
N ASP A 69 9.21 -16.45 -2.42
CA ASP A 69 9.78 -16.46 -3.78
C ASP A 69 10.52 -15.17 -4.04
N THR A 70 11.66 -15.23 -4.75
CA THR A 70 12.48 -14.07 -5.08
C THR A 70 12.57 -13.86 -6.60
N GLY A 71 13.04 -12.68 -7.01
CA GLY A 71 13.23 -12.34 -8.42
C GLY A 71 12.10 -11.50 -9.04
N LEU A 72 12.12 -11.39 -10.36
CA LEU A 72 11.29 -10.45 -11.12
C LEU A 72 9.79 -10.82 -11.10
N LYS A 73 9.45 -12.10 -11.19
CA LYS A 73 8.06 -12.58 -11.21
C LYS A 73 7.27 -12.14 -9.96
N PRO A 74 7.70 -12.43 -8.72
CA PRO A 74 6.96 -12.00 -7.53
C PRO A 74 6.98 -10.47 -7.34
N TYR A 75 7.99 -9.77 -7.87
CA TYR A 75 8.01 -8.31 -7.88
C TYR A 75 6.88 -7.75 -8.75
N ILE A 76 6.80 -8.18 -10.01
CA ILE A 76 5.73 -7.77 -10.94
C ILE A 76 4.36 -8.10 -10.36
N VAL A 77 4.20 -9.30 -9.80
CA VAL A 77 2.90 -9.71 -9.23
C VAL A 77 2.52 -8.87 -8.01
N ASP A 78 3.45 -8.55 -7.11
CA ASP A 78 3.17 -7.63 -5.99
C ASP A 78 2.77 -6.23 -6.47
N THR A 79 3.53 -5.67 -7.43
CA THR A 79 3.23 -4.35 -8.02
C THR A 79 1.86 -4.34 -8.70
N LEU A 80 1.53 -5.36 -9.50
CA LEU A 80 0.24 -5.45 -10.17
C LEU A 80 -0.91 -5.70 -9.18
N ALA A 81 -0.70 -6.52 -8.15
CA ALA A 81 -1.70 -6.72 -7.10
C ALA A 81 -1.98 -5.42 -6.35
N TYR A 82 -0.95 -4.65 -6.02
CA TYR A 82 -1.08 -3.32 -5.42
C TYR A 82 -1.84 -2.36 -6.34
N LEU A 83 -1.43 -2.24 -7.60
CA LEU A 83 -2.08 -1.36 -8.58
C LEU A 83 -3.53 -1.71 -8.85
N SER A 84 -3.84 -2.98 -9.06
CA SER A 84 -5.21 -3.44 -9.34
C SER A 84 -6.18 -3.16 -8.19
N PHE A 85 -5.67 -2.98 -6.97
CA PHE A 85 -6.49 -2.64 -5.80
C PHE A 85 -6.54 -1.13 -5.53
N GLU A 86 -5.39 -0.47 -5.51
CA GLU A 86 -5.27 0.93 -5.08
C GLU A 86 -5.58 1.93 -6.20
N LEU A 87 -5.26 1.61 -7.45
CA LEU A 87 -5.49 2.54 -8.56
C LEU A 87 -6.99 2.86 -8.76
N PRO A 88 -7.93 1.90 -8.67
CA PRO A 88 -9.37 2.21 -8.67
C PRO A 88 -9.78 3.14 -7.53
N LEU A 89 -9.30 2.89 -6.30
CA LEU A 89 -9.60 3.73 -5.13
C LEU A 89 -9.05 5.15 -5.34
N TYR A 90 -7.84 5.27 -5.87
CA TYR A 90 -7.22 6.53 -6.21
C TYR A 90 -8.02 7.32 -7.26
N MET A 91 -8.46 6.65 -8.33
CA MET A 91 -9.26 7.26 -9.39
C MET A 91 -10.64 7.71 -8.89
N ILE A 92 -11.28 6.93 -8.00
CA ILE A 92 -12.53 7.32 -7.34
C ILE A 92 -12.31 8.58 -6.49
N ASN A 93 -11.25 8.61 -5.68
CA ASN A 93 -10.92 9.77 -4.85
C ASN A 93 -10.67 11.03 -5.71
N MET A 94 -9.94 10.90 -6.82
CA MET A 94 -9.73 12.01 -7.77
C MET A 94 -11.03 12.50 -8.40
N SER A 95 -11.93 11.59 -8.78
CA SER A 95 -13.23 11.93 -9.34
C SER A 95 -14.09 12.71 -8.33
N ILE A 96 -14.14 12.24 -7.08
CA ILE A 96 -14.89 12.91 -5.99
C ILE A 96 -14.28 14.29 -5.66
N SER A 97 -12.95 14.41 -5.77
CA SER A 97 -12.24 15.68 -5.53
C SER A 97 -12.45 16.71 -6.65
N GLY A 98 -13.17 16.37 -7.73
CA GLY A 98 -13.41 17.25 -8.87
C GLY A 98 -12.22 17.40 -9.82
N ALA A 99 -11.26 16.47 -9.80
CA ALA A 99 -10.13 16.50 -10.71
C ALA A 99 -10.56 16.27 -12.17
N SER A 100 -9.96 17.01 -13.10
CA SER A 100 -10.17 16.76 -14.54
C SER A 100 -9.59 15.42 -14.98
N LEU A 101 -10.11 14.85 -16.06
CA LEU A 101 -9.62 13.58 -16.61
C LEU A 101 -8.10 13.61 -16.90
N VAL A 102 -7.60 14.74 -17.43
CA VAL A 102 -6.16 14.90 -17.74
C VAL A 102 -5.32 14.92 -16.45
N GLN A 103 -5.78 15.59 -15.39
CA GLN A 103 -5.10 15.58 -14.09
C GLN A 103 -5.09 14.17 -13.49
N ALA A 104 -6.23 13.48 -13.52
CA ALA A 104 -6.35 12.13 -13.00
C ALA A 104 -5.40 11.15 -13.72
N LEU A 105 -5.32 11.21 -15.06
CA LEU A 105 -4.41 10.36 -15.84
C LEU A 105 -2.93 10.63 -15.54
N LYS A 106 -2.52 11.91 -15.43
CA LYS A 106 -1.14 12.27 -15.07
C LYS A 106 -0.79 11.76 -13.68
N ALA A 107 -1.69 11.95 -12.71
CA ALA A 107 -1.47 11.52 -11.35
C ALA A 107 -1.47 9.99 -11.21
N ALA A 108 -2.34 9.29 -11.96
CA ALA A 108 -2.33 7.83 -12.08
C ALA A 108 -1.01 7.29 -12.62
N LEU A 109 -0.39 7.95 -13.61
CA LEU A 109 0.92 7.54 -14.13
C LEU A 109 2.01 7.64 -13.05
N ILE A 110 2.05 8.75 -12.30
CA ILE A 110 2.99 8.93 -11.18
C ILE A 110 2.73 7.88 -10.10
N PHE A 111 1.46 7.62 -9.79
CA PHE A 111 1.06 6.58 -8.86
C PHE A 111 1.57 5.19 -9.30
N CYS A 112 1.49 4.86 -10.59
CA CYS A 112 2.05 3.63 -11.14
C CYS A 112 3.55 3.49 -10.94
N VAL A 113 4.31 4.58 -11.10
CA VAL A 113 5.77 4.58 -10.84
C VAL A 113 6.04 4.32 -9.37
N ILE A 114 5.33 5.02 -8.46
CA ILE A 114 5.49 4.84 -7.02
C ILE A 114 5.13 3.40 -6.61
N ALA A 115 4.02 2.87 -7.10
CA ALA A 115 3.60 1.49 -6.89
C ALA A 115 4.63 0.47 -7.39
N GLY A 116 5.29 0.77 -8.51
CA GLY A 116 6.45 0.03 -8.99
C GLY A 116 7.51 -0.12 -7.91
N VAL A 117 7.89 1.01 -7.29
CA VAL A 117 8.91 1.05 -6.25
C VAL A 117 8.46 0.38 -4.95
N VAL A 118 7.23 0.62 -4.48
CA VAL A 118 6.79 0.23 -3.13
C VAL A 118 6.07 -1.11 -3.05
N GLY A 119 5.50 -1.61 -4.15
CA GLY A 119 4.63 -2.79 -4.15
C GLY A 119 5.31 -4.03 -3.57
N ARG A 120 6.49 -4.39 -4.10
CA ARG A 120 7.25 -5.55 -3.62
C ARG A 120 7.87 -5.33 -2.23
N PRO A 121 8.53 -4.19 -1.92
CA PRO A 121 8.98 -3.92 -0.55
C PRO A 121 7.87 -4.05 0.49
N TYR A 122 6.67 -3.55 0.20
CA TYR A 122 5.53 -3.71 1.07
C TYR A 122 5.12 -5.18 1.20
N GLY A 123 5.04 -5.93 0.10
CA GLY A 123 4.71 -7.36 0.11
C GLY A 123 5.64 -8.19 0.99
N LEU A 124 6.95 -7.90 0.95
CA LEU A 124 7.97 -8.52 1.80
C LEU A 124 7.82 -8.11 3.27
N TYR A 125 7.64 -6.81 3.53
CA TYR A 125 7.43 -6.30 4.88
C TYR A 125 6.18 -6.90 5.52
N ARG A 126 5.06 -6.96 4.79
CA ARG A 126 3.82 -7.60 5.24
C ARG A 126 4.05 -9.06 5.61
N ALA A 127 4.73 -9.83 4.77
CA ALA A 127 5.04 -11.23 5.06
C ALA A 127 5.91 -11.37 6.32
N TYR A 128 6.90 -10.48 6.49
CA TYR A 128 7.74 -10.43 7.68
C TYR A 128 6.92 -10.17 8.95
N ILE A 129 6.07 -9.13 8.96
CA ILE A 129 5.22 -8.79 10.11
C ILE A 129 4.29 -9.94 10.47
N ARG A 130 3.61 -10.51 9.47
CA ARG A 130 2.69 -11.64 9.66
C ARG A 130 3.38 -12.83 10.32
N ARG A 131 4.58 -13.19 9.83
CA ARG A 131 5.35 -14.32 10.36
C ARG A 131 5.93 -14.05 11.74
N LYS A 132 6.58 -12.90 11.94
CA LYS A 132 7.38 -12.63 13.15
C LYS A 132 6.60 -12.08 14.33
N LEU A 133 5.58 -11.26 14.09
CA LEU A 133 4.80 -10.62 15.17
C LEU A 133 3.47 -11.35 15.41
N PHE A 134 2.88 -11.97 14.39
CA PHE A 134 1.55 -12.55 14.48
C PHE A 134 1.51 -14.08 14.34
N ASN A 135 2.66 -14.73 14.08
CA ASN A 135 2.78 -16.17 13.83
C ASN A 135 1.78 -16.67 12.77
N LEU A 136 1.73 -15.96 11.64
CA LEU A 136 0.90 -16.25 10.47
C LEU A 136 1.77 -16.54 9.26
N ASP A 137 1.32 -17.49 8.43
CA ASP A 137 1.90 -17.78 7.13
C ASP A 137 1.47 -16.79 6.03
#